data_AF-A0A2N6PHD5-F1
#
_entry.id   AF-A0A2N6PHD5-F1
#
_cell.length_a   1.000
_cell.length_b   1.000
_cell.length_c   1.000
_cell.angle_alpha   90.00
_cell.angle_beta   90.00
_cell.angle_gamma   90.00
#
_symmetry.space_group_name_H-M   'P 1'
#
loop_
_entity.id
_entity.type
_entity.pdbx_description
1 polymer ?
#
loop_
_entity_poly.entity_id
_entity_poly.type
_entity_poly.pdbx_seq_one_letter_code
_entity_poly.pdbx_strand_id
1 'polypeptide(L)'
;MNRHNQSQVTPYIAHTAELTRELIEVLVATGDEASVAARVGELAGQLQALAADPSQAAPAHGARESYLPNDRSPVTSLRNPIAPPMELSYSDGRAEGTVTLSAPYEGPPQRAHGGVVAMLLDHVMGAAANTDAPPPALTRMLSIDYFDGTPLGREVTVVAWVDRVEGRKKHMVGEIRHDGKVCARSTGLWIDLPAEVYEKAFAAAGFAPESFA
;
A
#
# COMPACT_ATOMS: atom_id res chain seq x y z
N MET A 1 -26.85 17.03 -8.93
CA MET A 1 -26.44 16.38 -10.19
C MET A 1 -25.06 16.93 -10.55
N ASN A 2 -24.02 16.53 -9.80
CA ASN A 2 -22.67 17.07 -9.97
C ASN A 2 -21.81 16.04 -10.71
N ARG A 3 -21.21 16.49 -11.81
CA ARG A 3 -20.40 15.67 -12.70
C ARG A 3 -19.11 15.28 -11.99
N HIS A 4 -18.83 13.99 -12.09
CA HIS A 4 -17.61 13.33 -11.69
C HIS A 4 -16.40 14.03 -12.31
N ASN A 5 -15.55 14.61 -11.48
CA ASN A 5 -14.23 15.03 -11.90
C ASN A 5 -13.36 13.77 -11.98
N GLN A 6 -13.37 13.10 -13.14
CA GLN A 6 -12.48 11.98 -13.42
C GLN A 6 -11.04 12.50 -13.48
N SER A 7 -10.34 12.42 -12.34
CA SER A 7 -8.95 12.86 -12.20
C SER A 7 -8.02 11.94 -12.97
N GLN A 8 -7.46 12.44 -14.07
CA GLN A 8 -6.49 11.74 -14.90
C GLN A 8 -5.14 11.64 -14.18
N VAL A 9 -4.85 10.46 -13.64
CA VAL A 9 -3.47 10.01 -13.39
C VAL A 9 -2.68 10.28 -14.67
N THR A 10 -1.48 10.89 -14.61
CA THR A 10 -0.64 10.97 -15.82
C THR A 10 -0.40 9.53 -16.29
N PRO A 11 -0.92 9.14 -17.47
CA PRO A 11 -1.05 7.73 -17.84
C PRO A 11 0.28 7.00 -17.78
N TYR A 12 1.39 7.70 -17.99
CA TYR A 12 2.73 7.15 -18.02
C TYR A 12 3.23 6.56 -16.69
N ILE A 13 2.96 7.16 -15.52
CA ILE A 13 3.60 6.66 -14.27
C ILE A 13 2.93 5.37 -13.79
N ALA A 14 1.60 5.33 -13.77
CA ALA A 14 0.88 4.10 -13.44
C ALA A 14 1.17 3.00 -14.47
N HIS A 15 1.20 3.35 -15.76
CA HIS A 15 1.53 2.42 -16.83
C HIS A 15 2.95 1.85 -16.71
N THR A 16 3.97 2.68 -16.46
CA THR A 16 5.34 2.18 -16.28
C THR A 16 5.46 1.32 -15.03
N ALA A 17 4.76 1.65 -13.95
CA ALA A 17 4.72 0.80 -12.76
C ALA A 17 4.03 -0.55 -13.04
N GLU A 18 2.95 -0.57 -13.81
CA GLU A 18 2.29 -1.79 -14.30
C GLU A 18 3.24 -2.68 -15.11
N LEU A 19 3.89 -2.12 -16.13
CA LEU A 19 4.88 -2.84 -16.94
C LEU A 19 6.04 -3.37 -16.08
N THR A 20 6.46 -2.61 -15.07
CA THR A 20 7.52 -3.02 -14.15
C THR A 20 7.05 -4.17 -13.26
N ARG A 21 5.79 -4.19 -12.80
CA ARG A 21 5.22 -5.33 -12.07
C ARG A 21 5.25 -6.60 -12.92
N GLU A 22 4.81 -6.51 -14.17
CA GLU A 22 4.84 -7.63 -15.12
C GLU A 22 6.26 -8.14 -15.32
N LEU A 23 7.24 -7.23 -15.47
CA LEU A 23 8.65 -7.60 -15.59
C LEU A 23 9.17 -8.32 -14.33
N ILE A 24 8.85 -7.82 -13.13
CA ILE A 24 9.23 -8.46 -11.87
C ILE A 24 8.63 -9.88 -11.80
N GLU A 25 7.36 -10.04 -12.14
CA GLU A 25 6.69 -11.35 -12.14
C GLU A 25 7.36 -12.34 -13.10
N VAL A 26 7.65 -11.93 -14.33
CA VAL A 26 8.34 -12.77 -15.32
C VAL A 26 9.76 -13.13 -14.85
N LEU A 27 10.53 -12.18 -14.30
CA LEU A 27 11.89 -12.44 -13.80
C LEU A 27 11.92 -13.39 -12.60
N VAL A 28 10.88 -13.37 -11.77
CA VAL A 28 10.76 -14.33 -10.65
C VAL A 28 10.38 -15.72 -11.16
N ALA A 29 9.54 -15.80 -12.19
CA ALA A 29 9.04 -17.07 -12.72
C ALA A 29 9.97 -17.73 -13.76
N THR A 30 10.90 -16.99 -14.37
CA THR A 30 11.70 -17.43 -15.53
C THR A 30 13.14 -16.90 -15.47
N GLY A 31 14.05 -17.48 -16.26
CA GLY A 31 15.39 -16.92 -16.50
C GLY A 31 15.40 -15.98 -17.72
N ASP A 32 16.49 -15.22 -17.88
CA ASP A 32 16.69 -14.31 -19.01
C ASP A 32 17.91 -14.67 -19.88
N GLU A 33 18.00 -14.04 -21.05
CA GLU A 33 19.14 -14.15 -21.97
C GLU A 33 19.95 -12.84 -21.99
N ALA A 34 21.24 -12.93 -22.31
CA ALA A 34 22.15 -11.78 -22.32
C ALA A 34 21.64 -10.58 -23.16
N SER A 35 20.93 -10.83 -24.26
CA SER A 35 20.37 -9.79 -25.11
C SER A 35 19.19 -9.04 -24.46
N VAL A 36 18.40 -9.74 -23.65
CA VAL A 36 17.29 -9.16 -22.89
C VAL A 36 17.84 -8.35 -21.71
N ALA A 37 18.80 -8.92 -20.97
CA ALA A 37 19.47 -8.24 -19.86
C ALA A 37 20.11 -6.90 -20.29
N ALA A 38 20.76 -6.87 -21.47
CA ALA A 38 21.36 -5.64 -22.02
C ALA A 38 20.30 -4.54 -22.25
N ARG A 39 19.14 -4.88 -22.83
CA ARG A 39 18.04 -3.93 -23.06
C ARG A 39 17.44 -3.40 -21.76
N VAL A 40 17.29 -4.26 -20.76
CA VAL A 40 16.85 -3.85 -19.42
C VAL A 40 17.87 -2.86 -18.82
N GLY A 41 19.17 -3.11 -19.00
CA GLY A 41 20.24 -2.20 -18.57
C GLY A 41 20.17 -0.82 -19.24
N GLU A 42 19.91 -0.76 -20.54
CA GLU A 42 19.74 0.51 -21.28
C GLU A 42 18.55 1.32 -20.73
N LEU A 43 17.39 0.68 -20.54
CA LEU A 43 16.20 1.32 -19.97
C LEU A 43 16.45 1.80 -18.54
N ALA A 44 17.11 1.00 -17.70
CA ALA A 44 17.47 1.38 -16.34
C ALA A 44 18.38 2.61 -16.33
N GLY A 45 19.35 2.69 -17.24
CA GLY A 45 20.22 3.86 -17.40
C GLY A 45 19.45 5.13 -17.76
N GLN A 46 18.46 5.03 -18.65
CA GLN A 46 17.58 6.16 -19.00
C GLN A 46 16.76 6.65 -17.80
N LEU A 47 16.16 5.73 -17.04
CA LEU A 47 15.38 6.07 -15.84
C LEU A 47 16.25 6.71 -14.75
N GLN A 48 17.47 6.20 -14.54
CA GLN A 48 18.43 6.78 -13.58
C GLN A 48 18.84 8.21 -13.97
N ALA A 49 19.07 8.47 -15.25
CA ALA A 49 19.39 9.82 -15.73
C ALA A 49 18.23 10.81 -15.48
N LEU A 50 16.98 10.37 -15.66
CA LEU A 50 15.80 11.18 -15.34
C LEU A 50 15.66 11.44 -13.84
N ALA A 51 15.96 10.44 -13.00
CA ALA A 51 15.89 10.58 -11.55
C ALA A 51 16.97 11.53 -10.98
N ALA A 52 18.09 11.71 -11.68
CA ALA A 52 19.17 12.61 -11.29
C ALA A 52 18.79 14.11 -11.34
N ASP A 53 17.70 14.47 -12.02
CA ASP A 53 17.09 15.80 -11.99
C ASP A 53 15.68 15.74 -11.35
N PRO A 54 15.57 15.87 -10.01
CA PRO A 54 14.31 15.76 -9.30
C PRO A 54 13.25 16.77 -9.74
N SER A 55 13.64 17.87 -10.39
CA SER A 55 12.73 18.89 -10.90
C SER A 55 11.86 18.37 -12.07
N GLN A 56 12.29 17.31 -12.75
CA GLN A 56 11.55 16.66 -13.83
C GLN A 56 10.65 15.51 -13.35
N ALA A 57 10.88 15.01 -12.14
CA ALA A 57 10.01 14.02 -11.50
C ALA A 57 8.81 14.73 -10.85
N ALA A 58 7.88 15.22 -11.67
CA ALA A 58 6.65 15.81 -11.15
C ALA A 58 5.88 14.75 -10.31
N PRO A 59 5.56 15.01 -9.04
CA PRO A 59 4.66 14.14 -8.30
C PRO A 59 3.31 14.21 -8.98
N ALA A 60 2.84 13.12 -9.62
CA ALA A 60 1.50 13.19 -10.16
C ALA A 60 0.49 13.25 -9.00
N HIS A 61 -0.17 14.39 -8.94
CA HIS A 61 -1.32 14.60 -8.08
C HIS A 61 -2.48 13.76 -8.64
N GLY A 62 -3.31 13.20 -7.76
CA GLY A 62 -4.53 12.51 -8.17
C GLY A 62 -4.40 11.02 -8.48
N ALA A 63 -3.49 10.29 -7.82
CA ALA A 63 -3.73 8.85 -7.64
C ALA A 63 -5.07 8.69 -6.87
N ARG A 64 -5.95 7.77 -7.28
CA ARG A 64 -7.22 7.43 -6.61
C ARG A 64 -7.09 7.46 -5.09
N GLU A 65 -8.18 7.79 -4.38
CA GLU A 65 -8.34 7.95 -2.92
C GLU A 65 -7.54 6.93 -2.07
N SER A 66 -6.22 7.11 -2.02
CA SER A 66 -5.39 6.58 -0.93
C SER A 66 -5.56 7.55 0.22
N TYR A 67 -5.67 7.02 1.43
CA TYR A 67 -5.71 7.84 2.64
C TYR A 67 -4.37 8.58 2.87
N LEU A 68 -3.32 8.24 2.12
CA LEU A 68 -2.03 8.91 2.12
C LEU A 68 -1.90 9.86 0.92
N PRO A 69 -1.78 11.18 1.15
CA PRO A 69 -1.42 12.11 0.09
C PRO A 69 -0.08 11.74 -0.53
N ASN A 70 0.00 11.74 -1.87
CA ASN A 70 1.20 11.35 -2.62
C ASN A 70 1.70 9.94 -2.24
N ASP A 71 0.78 8.97 -2.12
CA ASP A 71 1.06 7.59 -1.77
C ASP A 71 2.17 6.97 -2.64
N ARG A 72 3.22 6.50 -1.97
CA ARG A 72 4.37 5.76 -2.52
C ARG A 72 4.56 4.41 -1.81
N SER A 73 3.58 4.00 -1.00
CA SER A 73 3.64 2.78 -0.20
C SER A 73 3.79 1.54 -1.08
N PRO A 74 4.40 0.46 -0.55
CA PRO A 74 4.51 -0.83 -1.24
C PRO A 74 3.22 -1.65 -1.14
N VAL A 75 2.05 -1.03 -0.91
CA VAL A 75 0.77 -1.75 -0.75
C VAL A 75 -0.29 -1.23 -1.70
N THR A 76 -0.57 0.07 -1.70
CA THR A 76 -1.67 0.67 -2.48
C THR A 76 -1.21 1.62 -3.58
N SER A 77 0.07 2.00 -3.59
CA SER A 77 0.54 2.99 -4.56
C SER A 77 0.56 2.42 -5.97
N LEU A 78 -0.26 3.00 -6.84
CA LEU A 78 -0.24 2.72 -8.29
C LEU A 78 1.12 3.03 -8.95
N ARG A 79 1.97 3.82 -8.28
CA ARG A 79 3.29 4.25 -8.76
C ARG A 79 4.40 3.31 -8.31
N ASN A 80 4.14 2.48 -7.29
CA ASN A 80 5.13 1.60 -6.72
C ASN A 80 4.97 0.20 -7.35
N PRO A 81 5.96 -0.30 -8.11
CA PRO A 81 5.88 -1.62 -8.71
C PRO A 81 6.05 -2.77 -7.69
N ILE A 82 6.37 -2.47 -6.43
CA ILE A 82 6.31 -3.46 -5.34
C ILE A 82 4.87 -3.65 -4.87
N ALA A 83 4.03 -2.60 -4.98
CA ALA A 83 2.66 -2.66 -4.52
C ALA A 83 1.81 -3.60 -5.40
N PRO A 84 1.17 -4.63 -4.83
CA PRO A 84 0.17 -5.39 -5.57
C PRO A 84 -1.02 -4.46 -5.87
N PRO A 85 -1.70 -4.61 -7.01
CA PRO A 85 -2.95 -3.88 -7.24
C PRO A 85 -3.95 -4.21 -6.14
N MET A 86 -4.32 -3.21 -5.34
CA MET A 86 -5.28 -3.32 -4.25
C MET A 86 -6.31 -2.20 -4.37
N GLU A 87 -7.57 -2.58 -4.25
CA GLU A 87 -8.67 -1.63 -4.13
C GLU A 87 -9.07 -1.51 -2.67
N LEU A 88 -9.02 -0.30 -2.10
CA LEU A 88 -9.46 -0.02 -0.74
C LEU A 88 -10.83 0.65 -0.74
N SER A 89 -11.64 0.26 0.25
CA SER A 89 -12.93 0.87 0.54
C SER A 89 -13.08 1.10 2.04
N TYR A 90 -13.90 2.10 2.39
CA TYR A 90 -14.17 2.47 3.78
C TYR A 90 -15.67 2.47 4.02
N SER A 91 -16.12 1.74 5.03
CA SER A 91 -17.52 1.69 5.43
C SER A 91 -17.65 1.36 6.91
N ASP A 92 -18.60 2.01 7.60
CA ASP A 92 -18.96 1.72 8.99
C ASP A 92 -17.76 1.63 9.98
N GLY A 93 -16.78 2.53 9.83
CA GLY A 93 -15.57 2.55 10.67
C GLY A 93 -14.58 1.41 10.39
N ARG A 94 -14.66 0.80 9.20
CA ARG A 94 -13.79 -0.28 8.73
C ARG A 94 -13.10 0.11 7.44
N ALA A 95 -11.88 -0.38 7.28
CA ALA A 95 -11.19 -0.40 5.99
C ALA A 95 -11.19 -1.82 5.45
N GLU A 96 -11.50 -1.99 4.17
CA GLU A 96 -11.48 -3.27 3.48
C GLU A 96 -10.73 -3.14 2.17
N GLY A 97 -9.80 -4.06 1.92
CA GLY A 97 -8.99 -4.14 0.72
C GLY A 97 -9.10 -5.50 0.04
N THR A 98 -9.21 -5.49 -1.28
CA THR A 98 -9.21 -6.72 -2.08
C THR A 98 -7.95 -6.77 -2.94
N VAL A 99 -7.26 -7.90 -2.94
CA VAL A 99 -5.98 -8.07 -3.64
C VAL A 99 -5.79 -9.51 -4.13
N THR A 100 -5.11 -9.67 -5.27
CA THR A 100 -4.61 -10.97 -5.74
C THR A 100 -3.08 -10.90 -5.79
N LEU A 101 -2.42 -11.78 -5.03
CA LEU A 101 -0.95 -11.83 -4.95
C LEU A 101 -0.37 -12.79 -5.98
N SER A 102 0.59 -12.34 -6.78
CA SER A 102 1.33 -13.16 -7.75
C SER A 102 2.67 -13.69 -7.22
N ALA A 103 3.43 -14.35 -8.08
CA ALA A 103 4.68 -15.06 -7.73
C ALA A 103 5.74 -14.23 -6.96
N PRO A 104 5.95 -12.92 -7.22
CA PRO A 104 6.94 -12.13 -6.47
C PRO A 104 6.68 -12.03 -4.96
N TYR A 105 5.45 -12.32 -4.53
CA TYR A 105 5.05 -12.26 -3.13
C TYR A 105 5.11 -13.64 -2.43
N GLU A 106 5.59 -14.67 -3.13
CA GLU A 106 5.69 -16.03 -2.63
C GLU A 106 6.69 -16.14 -1.47
N GLY A 107 6.34 -16.93 -0.45
CA GLY A 107 7.27 -17.38 0.57
C GLY A 107 7.35 -18.91 0.54
N PRO A 108 6.41 -19.60 1.20
CA PRO A 108 6.20 -21.03 0.97
C PRO A 108 5.59 -21.28 -0.43
N PRO A 109 5.75 -22.49 -1.00
CA PRO A 109 5.16 -22.84 -2.29
C PRO A 109 3.65 -22.52 -2.36
N GLN A 110 3.27 -21.74 -3.37
CA GLN A 110 1.92 -21.24 -3.68
C GLN A 110 1.25 -20.40 -2.57
N ARG A 111 2.02 -19.93 -1.58
CA ARG A 111 1.53 -19.12 -0.47
C ARG A 111 2.29 -17.81 -0.36
N ALA A 112 1.58 -16.75 0.00
CA ALA A 112 2.20 -15.47 0.27
C ALA A 112 3.21 -15.59 1.43
N HIS A 113 4.34 -14.88 1.30
CA HIS A 113 5.31 -14.77 2.36
C HIS A 113 4.68 -14.12 3.61
N GLY A 114 4.99 -14.63 4.81
CA GLY A 114 4.42 -14.09 6.05
C GLY A 114 4.69 -12.59 6.22
N GLY A 115 5.86 -12.11 5.78
CA GLY A 115 6.18 -10.68 5.74
C GLY A 115 5.28 -9.85 4.80
N VAL A 116 4.81 -10.41 3.68
CA VAL A 116 3.85 -9.73 2.80
C VAL A 116 2.49 -9.65 3.48
N VAL A 117 2.04 -10.74 4.11
CA VAL A 117 0.81 -10.75 4.93
C VAL A 117 0.86 -9.68 6.03
N ALA A 118 1.99 -9.57 6.73
CA ALA A 118 2.20 -8.54 7.75
C ALA A 118 2.14 -7.12 7.17
N MET A 119 2.76 -6.90 6.01
CA MET A 119 2.74 -5.62 5.30
C MET A 119 1.31 -5.20 4.91
N LEU A 120 0.51 -6.12 4.38
CA LEU A 120 -0.88 -5.84 4.03
C LEU A 120 -1.71 -5.50 5.28
N LEU A 121 -1.55 -6.27 6.37
CA LEU A 121 -2.26 -6.03 7.62
C LEU A 121 -1.90 -4.69 8.23
N ASP A 122 -0.60 -4.35 8.34
CA ASP A 122 -0.16 -3.05 8.85
C ASP A 122 -0.78 -1.88 8.06
N HIS A 123 -0.75 -1.97 6.73
CA HIS A 123 -1.23 -0.90 5.88
C HIS A 123 -2.75 -0.70 5.99
N VAL A 124 -3.54 -1.77 5.90
CA VAL A 124 -5.02 -1.68 5.98
C VAL A 124 -5.47 -1.31 7.39
N MET A 125 -4.78 -1.78 8.44
CA MET A 125 -5.05 -1.34 9.81
C MET A 125 -4.66 0.13 10.01
N GLY A 126 -3.57 0.59 9.40
CA GLY A 126 -3.20 2.00 9.36
C GLY A 126 -4.25 2.86 8.66
N ALA A 127 -4.79 2.39 7.54
CA ALA A 127 -5.89 3.04 6.84
C ALA A 127 -7.12 3.19 7.75
N ALA A 128 -7.55 2.09 8.41
CA ALA A 128 -8.67 2.09 9.36
C ALA A 128 -8.42 2.98 10.59
N ALA A 129 -7.19 3.05 11.11
CA ALA A 129 -6.85 3.88 12.26
C ALA A 129 -6.91 5.39 11.98
N ASN A 130 -6.89 5.77 10.69
CA ASN A 130 -6.78 7.14 10.20
C ASN A 130 -7.98 7.56 9.32
N THR A 131 -9.12 6.87 9.42
CA THR A 131 -10.36 7.29 8.73
C THR A 131 -11.00 8.54 9.33
N ASP A 132 -10.74 8.81 10.62
CA ASP A 132 -11.24 9.98 11.32
C ASP A 132 -10.30 11.19 11.15
N ALA A 133 -10.82 12.39 11.40
CA ALA A 133 -10.07 13.64 11.32
C ALA A 133 -8.78 13.63 12.19
N PRO A 134 -7.78 14.48 11.86
CA PRO A 134 -6.48 14.55 12.54
C PRO A 134 -6.57 14.61 14.08
N PRO A 135 -5.52 14.16 14.81
CA PRO A 135 -4.17 13.82 14.33
C PRO A 135 -4.02 12.37 13.84
N PRO A 136 -3.04 12.08 12.97
CA PRO A 136 -2.82 10.73 12.48
C PRO A 136 -2.23 9.82 13.56
N ALA A 137 -2.57 8.54 13.47
CA ALA A 137 -2.09 7.47 14.33
C ALA A 137 -1.01 6.65 13.62
N LEU A 138 0.08 6.35 14.33
CA LEU A 138 1.20 5.54 13.81
C LEU A 138 1.28 4.17 14.50
N THR A 139 1.72 3.16 13.75
CA THR A 139 1.94 1.81 14.27
C THR A 139 2.95 1.83 15.41
N ARG A 140 2.57 1.31 16.58
CA ARG A 140 3.44 1.11 17.74
C ARG A 140 3.76 -0.37 17.97
N MET A 141 2.82 -1.26 17.66
CA MET A 141 2.94 -2.70 17.82
C MET A 141 1.98 -3.41 16.86
N LEU A 142 2.45 -4.52 16.29
CA LEU A 142 1.66 -5.44 15.48
C LEU A 142 1.94 -6.88 15.97
N SER A 143 0.89 -7.66 16.19
CA SER A 143 0.97 -9.07 16.57
C SER A 143 0.04 -9.86 15.68
N ILE A 144 0.58 -10.88 15.00
CA ILE A 144 -0.11 -11.62 13.95
C ILE A 144 -0.09 -13.11 14.26
N ASP A 145 -1.28 -13.71 14.25
CA ASP A 145 -1.48 -15.15 14.26
C ASP A 145 -1.78 -15.63 12.83
N TYR A 146 -1.04 -16.64 12.37
CA TYR A 146 -1.21 -17.25 11.06
C TYR A 146 -1.96 -18.58 11.21
N PHE A 147 -3.19 -18.66 10.72
CA PHE A 147 -4.08 -19.82 10.86
C PHE A 147 -4.05 -20.72 9.63
N ASP A 148 -3.93 -20.15 8.44
CA ASP A 148 -3.84 -20.88 7.17
C ASP A 148 -2.97 -20.10 6.17
N GLY A 149 -2.44 -20.79 5.15
CA GLY A 149 -1.63 -20.17 4.12
C GLY A 149 -2.45 -19.25 3.24
N THR A 150 -2.10 -17.98 3.17
CA THR A 150 -2.70 -17.03 2.21
C THR A 150 -2.33 -17.44 0.78
N PRO A 151 -3.29 -17.81 -0.09
CA PRO A 151 -2.98 -18.35 -1.42
C PRO A 151 -2.47 -17.28 -2.40
N LEU A 152 -1.63 -17.70 -3.34
CA LEU A 152 -1.27 -16.91 -4.53
C LEU A 152 -2.23 -17.18 -5.69
N GLY A 153 -2.34 -16.22 -6.61
CA GLY A 153 -3.18 -16.31 -7.81
C GLY A 153 -4.68 -16.39 -7.52
N ARG A 154 -5.07 -16.09 -6.27
CA ARG A 154 -6.46 -16.06 -5.80
C ARG A 154 -6.71 -14.75 -5.07
N GLU A 155 -7.95 -14.29 -5.17
CA GLU A 155 -8.39 -13.11 -4.46
C GLU A 155 -8.42 -13.37 -2.95
N VAL A 156 -7.92 -12.38 -2.19
CA VAL A 156 -7.97 -12.34 -0.74
C VAL A 156 -8.49 -10.98 -0.28
N THR A 157 -9.24 -11.00 0.81
CA THR A 157 -9.78 -9.78 1.44
C THR A 157 -9.00 -9.46 2.70
N VAL A 158 -8.55 -8.23 2.84
CA VAL A 158 -7.93 -7.70 4.05
C VAL A 158 -8.91 -6.73 4.68
N VAL A 159 -9.32 -6.96 5.91
CA VAL A 159 -10.28 -6.10 6.63
C VAL A 159 -9.69 -5.66 7.95
N ALA A 160 -9.91 -4.39 8.33
CA ALA A 160 -9.44 -3.86 9.60
C ALA A 160 -10.42 -2.85 10.21
N TRP A 161 -10.39 -2.76 11.54
CA TRP A 161 -11.23 -1.84 12.31
C TRP A 161 -10.59 -1.48 13.66
N VAL A 162 -11.03 -0.36 14.22
CA VAL A 162 -10.70 0.02 15.60
C VAL A 162 -11.55 -0.83 16.55
N ASP A 163 -10.91 -1.61 17.42
CA ASP A 163 -11.57 -2.40 18.47
C ASP A 163 -11.97 -1.50 19.64
N ARG A 164 -11.04 -0.65 20.09
CA ARG A 164 -11.30 0.35 21.13
C ARG A 164 -10.26 1.48 21.12
N VAL A 165 -10.62 2.58 21.78
CA VAL A 165 -9.76 3.75 21.95
C VAL A 165 -9.55 4.05 23.44
N GLU A 166 -8.30 4.22 23.86
CA GLU A 166 -7.89 4.55 25.23
C GLU A 166 -6.96 5.79 25.23
N GLY A 167 -7.56 6.98 25.32
CA GLY A 167 -6.81 8.23 25.17
C GLY A 167 -6.22 8.32 23.75
N ARG A 168 -4.88 8.36 23.64
CA ARG A 168 -4.17 8.38 22.35
C ARG A 168 -3.90 7.00 21.74
N LYS A 169 -4.40 5.94 22.36
CA LYS A 169 -4.16 4.55 21.95
C LYS A 169 -5.34 4.03 21.17
N LYS A 170 -5.13 3.68 19.90
CA LYS A 170 -6.10 2.97 19.06
C LYS A 170 -5.71 1.50 19.03
N HIS A 171 -6.52 0.65 19.66
CA HIS A 171 -6.36 -0.79 19.60
C HIS A 171 -7.06 -1.29 18.34
N MET A 172 -6.31 -1.96 17.48
CA MET A 172 -6.73 -2.32 16.14
C MET A 172 -6.85 -3.83 16.00
N VAL A 173 -7.80 -4.27 15.18
CA VAL A 173 -7.92 -5.66 14.73
C VAL A 173 -7.92 -5.68 13.21
N GLY A 174 -7.23 -6.66 12.63
CA GLY A 174 -7.22 -6.90 11.19
C GLY A 174 -7.27 -8.38 10.86
N GLU A 175 -7.80 -8.73 9.69
CA GLU A 175 -7.85 -10.11 9.21
C GLU A 175 -7.55 -10.16 7.71
N ILE A 176 -6.82 -11.20 7.30
CA ILE A 176 -6.76 -11.64 5.90
C ILE A 176 -7.65 -12.86 5.75
N ARG A 177 -8.55 -12.82 4.77
CA ARG A 177 -9.53 -13.87 4.49
C ARG A 177 -9.43 -14.35 3.04
N HIS A 178 -9.69 -15.63 2.86
CA HIS A 178 -9.86 -16.27 1.56
C HIS A 178 -11.04 -17.25 1.64
N ASP A 179 -11.98 -17.18 0.69
CA ASP A 179 -13.20 -18.01 0.67
C ASP A 179 -13.94 -18.05 2.02
N GLY A 180 -14.02 -16.90 2.69
CA GLY A 180 -14.67 -16.75 4.00
C GLY A 180 -13.90 -17.32 5.20
N LYS A 181 -12.72 -17.92 5.00
CA LYS A 181 -11.84 -18.42 6.07
C LYS A 181 -10.76 -17.41 6.41
N VAL A 182 -10.42 -17.31 7.69
CA VAL A 182 -9.31 -16.45 8.15
C VAL A 182 -7.99 -17.16 7.90
N CYS A 183 -7.13 -16.57 7.06
CA CYS A 183 -5.76 -17.02 6.86
C CYS A 183 -4.84 -16.45 7.95
N ALA A 184 -4.99 -15.17 8.28
CA ALA A 184 -4.24 -14.51 9.35
C ALA A 184 -5.11 -13.51 10.09
N ARG A 185 -4.88 -13.35 11.39
CA ARG A 185 -5.49 -12.30 12.22
C ARG A 185 -4.39 -11.50 12.89
N SER A 186 -4.60 -10.19 12.95
CA SER A 186 -3.72 -9.26 13.63
C SER A 186 -4.45 -8.55 14.76
N THR A 187 -3.75 -8.34 15.86
CA THR A 187 -4.05 -7.26 16.80
C THR A 187 -2.90 -6.28 16.79
N GLY A 188 -3.19 -5.01 17.01
CA GLY A 188 -2.13 -4.02 17.10
C GLY A 188 -2.51 -2.77 17.85
N LEU A 189 -1.53 -1.88 17.97
CA LEU A 189 -1.63 -0.63 18.69
C LEU A 189 -1.12 0.49 17.82
N TRP A 190 -1.99 1.45 17.54
CA TRP A 190 -1.66 2.71 16.90
C TRP A 190 -1.71 3.83 17.92
N ILE A 191 -0.82 4.80 17.80
CA ILE A 191 -0.73 5.94 18.71
C ILE A 191 -0.94 7.23 17.94
N ASP A 192 -1.94 8.00 18.33
CA ASP A 192 -2.17 9.34 17.81
C ASP A 192 -0.96 10.23 18.12
N LEU A 193 -0.45 10.87 17.06
CA LEU A 193 0.63 11.85 17.18
C LEU A 193 0.16 13.05 18.01
N PRO A 194 1.00 13.57 18.91
CA PRO A 194 0.76 14.88 19.49
C PRO A 194 0.65 15.94 18.38
N ALA A 195 -0.30 16.87 18.49
CA ALA A 195 -0.54 17.91 17.47
C ALA A 195 0.75 18.67 17.10
N GLU A 196 1.57 19.02 18.09
CA GLU A 196 2.85 19.71 17.89
C GLU A 196 3.87 18.92 17.06
N VAL A 197 3.83 17.57 17.15
CA VAL A 197 4.69 16.68 16.37
C VAL A 197 4.15 16.54 14.96
N TYR A 198 2.83 16.41 14.82
CA TYR A 198 2.14 16.36 13.54
C TYR A 198 2.40 17.62 12.71
N GLU A 199 2.19 18.81 13.29
CA GLU A 199 2.40 20.09 12.63
C GLU A 199 3.86 20.27 12.15
N LYS A 200 4.84 19.94 12.99
CA LYS A 200 6.27 20.04 12.62
C LYS A 200 6.66 19.04 11.54
N ALA A 201 6.19 17.80 11.62
CA ALA A 201 6.56 16.74 10.69
C ALA A 201 6.01 17.00 9.28
N PHE A 202 4.75 17.47 9.17
CA PHE A 202 4.11 17.69 7.87
C PHE A 202 4.44 19.07 7.27
N ALA A 203 4.71 20.09 8.08
CA ALA A 203 5.28 21.36 7.60
C ALA A 203 6.65 21.16 6.95
N ALA A 204 7.50 20.28 7.51
CA ALA A 204 8.79 19.93 6.91
C ALA A 204 8.66 19.10 5.62
N ALA A 205 7.56 18.35 5.46
CA ALA A 205 7.27 17.54 4.28
C ALA A 205 6.45 18.27 3.19
N GLY A 206 6.07 19.54 3.41
CA GLY A 206 5.35 20.35 2.43
C GLY A 206 3.86 20.03 2.29
N PHE A 207 3.25 19.34 3.25
CA PHE A 207 1.82 19.03 3.26
C PHE A 207 1.04 20.09 4.05
N ALA A 208 -0.01 20.66 3.46
CA ALA A 208 -0.88 21.61 4.15
C ALA A 208 -1.85 20.85 5.09
N PRO A 209 -2.03 21.28 6.36
CA PRO A 209 -2.90 20.61 7.34
C PRO A 209 -4.34 20.41 6.88
N GLU A 210 -4.82 21.25 5.96
CA GLU A 210 -6.20 21.28 5.45
C GLU A 210 -6.50 20.19 4.41
N SER A 211 -5.52 19.37 4.02
CA SER A 211 -5.68 18.33 2.99
C SER A 211 -6.38 17.05 3.47
N PHE A 212 -6.87 17.02 4.71
CA PHE A 212 -7.53 15.87 5.36
C PHE A 212 -8.86 16.24 6.06
N ALA A 213 -9.40 17.43 5.78
CA ALA A 213 -10.66 17.92 6.33
C ALA A 213 -11.84 17.74 5.35
#